data_AF-A0A7S1Z814-F1
#
_entry.id   AF-A0A7S1Z814-F1
#
_cell.length_a   1.000
_cell.length_b   1.000
_cell.length_c   1.000
_cell.angle_alpha   90.00
_cell.angle_beta   90.00
_cell.angle_gamma   90.00
#
_symmetry.space_group_name_H-M   'P 1'
#
loop_
_entity.id
_entity.type
_entity.pdbx_description
1 polymer ?
#
loop_
_entity_poly.entity_id
_entity_poly.type
_entity_poly.pdbx_seq_one_letter_code
_entity_poly.pdbx_strand_id
1 'polypeptide(L)'
;GKSENPVVLTGTAMVQEHLLSHCKETGNSVLRTMIFTHQLWLTYYLAEYDQGGMLAVKTEDVERTIRSSPIVWRNALFEGLTYFALAKKTRKPIWKKRANKIMGKVKKWVLLGNVNMHHGLQ
;
A
#
# COMPACT_ATOMS: atom_id res chain seq x y z
N GLY A 1 -9.24 -19.99 -0.06
CA GLY A 1 -10.37 -19.65 -0.95
C GLY A 1 -9.83 -19.44 -2.34
N LYS A 2 -10.56 -19.88 -3.38
CA LYS A 2 -10.24 -19.54 -4.78
C LYS A 2 -11.14 -18.37 -5.17
N SER A 3 -10.56 -17.20 -5.43
CA SER A 3 -11.27 -16.03 -5.96
C SER A 3 -10.95 -15.88 -7.44
N GLU A 4 -11.94 -15.50 -8.25
CA GLU A 4 -11.75 -15.17 -9.67
C GLU A 4 -10.88 -13.93 -9.86
N ASN A 5 -10.91 -13.00 -8.89
CA ASN A 5 -10.00 -11.85 -8.84
C ASN A 5 -9.29 -11.81 -7.48
N PRO A 6 -8.00 -12.18 -7.41
CA PRO A 6 -7.25 -12.28 -6.16
C PRO A 6 -6.87 -10.91 -5.55
N VAL A 7 -7.11 -9.81 -6.26
CA VAL A 7 -6.87 -8.44 -5.79
C VAL A 7 -8.13 -7.81 -5.17
N VAL A 8 -9.31 -8.36 -5.45
CA VAL A 8 -10.55 -7.91 -4.81
C VAL A 8 -10.68 -8.61 -3.46
N LEU A 9 -10.86 -7.81 -2.41
CA LEU A 9 -11.04 -8.31 -1.06
C LEU A 9 -12.49 -8.82 -0.89
N THR A 10 -12.69 -10.12 -1.06
CA THR A 10 -13.99 -10.78 -0.93
C THR A 10 -13.94 -11.95 0.05
N GLY A 11 -15.01 -12.14 0.85
CA GLY A 11 -15.21 -13.28 1.72
C GLY A 11 -16.59 -13.25 2.38
N THR A 12 -16.94 -14.26 3.17
CA THR A 12 -18.21 -14.31 3.90
C THR A 12 -18.43 -13.12 4.84
N ALA A 13 -17.35 -12.46 5.27
CA ALA A 13 -17.36 -11.28 6.13
C ALA A 13 -17.08 -9.96 5.39
N MET A 14 -16.83 -9.98 4.07
CA MET A 14 -16.38 -8.78 3.34
C MET A 14 -16.82 -8.77 1.87
N VAL A 15 -17.57 -7.73 1.48
CA VAL A 15 -17.81 -7.36 0.08
C VAL A 15 -17.21 -5.99 -0.15
N GLN A 16 -16.10 -5.92 -0.89
CA GLN A 16 -15.31 -4.69 -1.06
C GLN A 16 -16.13 -3.51 -1.56
N GLU A 17 -16.97 -3.70 -2.57
CA GLU A 17 -17.77 -2.63 -3.17
C GLU A 17 -18.76 -2.03 -2.16
N HIS A 18 -19.45 -2.88 -1.41
CA HIS A 18 -20.37 -2.44 -0.36
C HIS A 18 -19.64 -1.64 0.74
N LEU A 19 -18.46 -2.11 1.16
CA LEU A 19 -17.64 -1.40 2.13
C LEU A 19 -17.11 -0.06 1.60
N LEU A 20 -16.67 0.01 0.34
CA LEU A 20 -16.23 1.26 -0.26
C LEU A 20 -17.38 2.27 -0.39
N SER A 21 -18.58 1.81 -0.74
CA SER A 21 -19.80 2.64 -0.75
C SER A 21 -20.12 3.14 0.66
N HIS A 22 -20.12 2.25 1.65
CA HIS A 22 -20.34 2.63 3.04
C HIS A 22 -19.30 3.64 3.56
N CYS A 23 -18.01 3.48 3.23
CA CYS A 23 -16.98 4.46 3.57
C CYS A 23 -17.23 5.83 2.93
N LYS A 24 -17.76 5.86 1.70
CA LYS A 24 -18.10 7.10 1.00
C LYS A 24 -19.28 7.81 1.68
N GLU A 25 -20.31 7.06 2.03
CA GLU A 25 -21.52 7.56 2.69
C GLU A 25 -21.23 8.09 4.10
N THR A 26 -20.41 7.38 4.86
CA THR A 26 -20.08 7.73 6.25
C THR A 26 -18.88 8.67 6.40
N GLY A 27 -18.15 8.95 5.32
CA GLY A 27 -16.90 9.70 5.37
C GLY A 27 -15.76 8.96 6.10
N ASN A 28 -15.86 7.64 6.28
CA ASN A 28 -14.87 6.84 7.00
C ASN A 28 -13.59 6.65 6.16
N SER A 29 -12.71 7.65 6.24
CA SER A 29 -11.43 7.67 5.52
C SER A 29 -10.45 6.60 6.00
N VAL A 30 -10.49 6.24 7.29
CA VAL A 30 -9.61 5.20 7.87
C VAL A 30 -9.86 3.85 7.23
N LEU A 31 -11.11 3.40 7.22
CA LEU A 31 -11.48 2.11 6.64
C LEU A 31 -11.19 2.06 5.13
N ARG A 32 -11.49 3.15 4.41
CA ARG A 32 -11.17 3.28 2.98
C ARG A 32 -9.67 3.14 2.71
N THR A 33 -8.84 3.83 3.50
CA THR A 33 -7.39 3.76 3.41
C THR A 33 -6.87 2.36 3.70
N MET A 34 -7.43 1.68 4.72
CA MET A 34 -7.08 0.28 5.00
C MET A 34 -7.38 -0.63 3.81
N ILE A 35 -8.54 -0.50 3.16
CA ILE A 35 -8.89 -1.30 1.98
C ILE A 35 -7.84 -1.12 0.88
N PHE A 36 -7.51 0.13 0.51
CA PHE A 36 -6.52 0.39 -0.55
C PHE A 36 -5.12 -0.09 -0.20
N THR A 37 -4.69 0.04 1.06
CA THR A 37 -3.39 -0.46 1.51
C THR A 37 -3.30 -1.99 1.39
N HIS A 38 -4.35 -2.73 1.76
CA HIS A 38 -4.34 -4.20 1.60
C HIS A 38 -4.34 -4.61 0.13
N GLN A 39 -5.09 -3.89 -0.74
CA GLN A 39 -5.03 -4.13 -2.18
C GLN A 39 -3.64 -3.84 -2.76
N LEU A 40 -2.96 -2.79 -2.30
CA LEU A 40 -1.58 -2.49 -2.72
C LEU A 40 -0.64 -3.66 -2.37
N TRP A 41 -0.77 -4.23 -1.17
CA TRP A 41 0.07 -5.36 -0.77
C TRP A 41 -0.21 -6.60 -1.64
N LEU A 42 -1.48 -6.91 -1.89
CA LEU A 42 -1.86 -8.04 -2.75
C LEU A 42 -1.37 -7.86 -4.19
N THR A 43 -1.54 -6.67 -4.77
CA THR A 43 -1.04 -6.40 -6.12
C THR A 43 0.47 -6.58 -6.23
N TYR A 44 1.22 -6.20 -5.21
CA TYR A 44 2.66 -6.48 -5.18
C TYR A 44 2.96 -7.99 -5.13
N TYR A 45 2.31 -8.73 -4.23
CA TYR A 45 2.54 -10.19 -4.09
C TYR A 45 2.18 -10.97 -5.36
N LEU A 46 1.16 -10.52 -6.09
CA LEU A 46 0.67 -11.14 -7.31
C LEU A 46 1.37 -10.61 -8.57
N ALA A 47 2.37 -9.74 -8.42
CA ALA A 47 3.07 -9.07 -9.51
C ALA A 47 2.19 -8.20 -10.44
N GLU A 48 1.02 -7.77 -9.96
CA GLU A 48 0.08 -6.86 -10.63
C GLU A 48 0.51 -5.40 -10.48
N TYR A 49 1.75 -5.09 -10.86
CA TYR A 49 2.39 -3.82 -10.53
C TYR A 49 1.77 -2.57 -11.17
N ASP A 50 1.08 -2.71 -12.30
CA ASP A 50 0.38 -1.58 -12.94
C ASP A 50 -0.80 -1.14 -12.06
N GLN A 51 -1.57 -2.10 -11.54
CA GLN A 51 -2.65 -1.84 -10.59
C GLN A 51 -2.09 -1.35 -9.25
N GLY A 52 -0.99 -1.95 -8.79
CA GLY A 52 -0.27 -1.49 -7.60
C GLY A 52 0.18 -0.04 -7.72
N GLY A 53 0.66 0.40 -8.89
CA GLY A 53 1.04 1.79 -9.14
C GLY A 53 -0.12 2.78 -9.00
N MET A 54 -1.32 2.40 -9.43
CA MET A 54 -2.53 3.21 -9.25
C MET A 54 -2.95 3.27 -7.78
N LEU A 55 -2.84 2.16 -7.07
CA LEU A 55 -3.16 2.09 -5.63
C LEU A 55 -2.17 2.87 -4.78
N ALA A 56 -0.88 2.84 -5.13
CA ALA A 56 0.17 3.59 -4.44
C ALA A 56 -0.06 5.11 -4.44
N VAL A 57 -0.77 5.64 -5.44
CA VAL A 57 -1.19 7.06 -5.45
C VAL A 57 -2.36 7.29 -4.49
N LYS A 58 -3.28 6.33 -4.38
CA LYS A 58 -4.44 6.41 -3.46
C LYS A 58 -4.05 6.25 -1.99
N THR A 59 -2.86 5.71 -1.71
CA THR A 59 -2.35 5.45 -0.36
C THR A 59 -1.26 6.44 0.09
N GLU A 60 -0.91 7.45 -0.72
CA GLU A 60 0.21 8.37 -0.42
C GLU A 60 0.01 9.12 0.93
N ASP A 61 -1.23 9.34 1.34
CA ASP A 61 -1.61 10.04 2.58
C ASP A 61 -1.91 9.12 3.79
N VAL A 62 -1.54 7.83 3.74
CA VAL A 62 -1.81 6.87 4.85
C VAL A 62 -1.31 7.40 6.21
N GLU A 63 -0.16 8.07 6.25
CA GLU A 63 0.39 8.66 7.49
C GLU A 63 -0.52 9.74 8.09
N ARG A 64 -1.23 10.50 7.25
CA ARG A 64 -2.18 11.52 7.70
C ARG A 64 -3.47 10.91 8.22
N THR A 65 -3.95 9.84 7.56
CA THR A 65 -5.20 9.17 7.91
C THR A 65 -5.07 8.24 9.12
N ILE A 66 -3.97 7.48 9.22
CA ILE A 66 -3.77 6.44 10.23
C ILE A 66 -2.44 6.65 10.95
N ARG A 67 -2.40 7.67 11.83
CA ARG A 67 -1.18 8.04 12.55
C ARG A 67 -0.70 6.93 13.49
N SER A 68 0.61 6.81 13.64
CA SER A 68 1.26 5.91 14.60
C SER A 68 0.91 4.42 14.46
N SER A 69 0.36 4.01 13.31
CA SER A 69 0.05 2.61 13.03
C SER A 69 1.20 1.89 12.34
N PRO A 70 1.45 0.61 12.66
CA PRO A 70 2.38 -0.24 11.90
C PRO A 70 2.04 -0.33 10.40
N ILE A 71 0.79 -0.06 10.02
CA ILE A 71 0.36 -0.03 8.62
C ILE A 71 1.11 1.04 7.82
N VAL A 72 1.47 2.18 8.44
CA VAL A 72 2.12 3.31 7.76
C VAL A 72 3.44 2.91 7.15
N TRP A 73 4.31 2.24 7.91
CA TRP A 73 5.63 1.88 7.43
C TRP A 73 5.55 0.77 6.38
N ARG A 74 4.68 -0.22 6.61
CA ARG A 74 4.47 -1.33 5.69
C ARG A 74 3.95 -0.80 4.36
N ASN A 75 2.94 0.09 4.39
CA ASN A 75 2.43 0.72 3.19
C ASN A 75 3.53 1.46 2.40
N ALA A 76 4.33 2.29 3.06
CA ALA A 76 5.45 2.97 2.40
C ALA A 76 6.47 1.99 1.78
N LEU A 77 6.77 0.88 2.46
CA LEU A 77 7.65 -0.15 1.89
C LEU A 77 7.05 -0.72 0.60
N PHE A 78 5.79 -1.14 0.61
CA PHE A 78 5.12 -1.71 -0.57
C PHE A 78 4.96 -0.69 -1.71
N GLU A 79 4.73 0.59 -1.42
CA GLU A 79 4.76 1.65 -2.43
C GLU A 79 6.14 1.75 -3.09
N GLY A 80 7.22 1.79 -2.29
CA GLY A 80 8.58 1.85 -2.80
C GLY A 80 8.95 0.63 -3.66
N LEU A 81 8.61 -0.57 -3.20
CA LEU A 81 8.85 -1.81 -3.93
C LEU A 81 8.04 -1.88 -5.23
N THR A 82 6.78 -1.46 -5.21
CA THR A 82 5.92 -1.40 -6.41
C THR A 82 6.48 -0.42 -7.44
N TYR A 83 6.95 0.75 -7.01
CA TYR A 83 7.60 1.71 -7.92
C TYR A 83 8.92 1.18 -8.49
N PHE A 84 9.71 0.41 -7.72
CA PHE A 84 10.88 -0.27 -8.29
C PHE A 84 10.50 -1.33 -9.31
N ALA A 85 9.46 -2.12 -9.06
CA ALA A 85 8.97 -3.11 -10.01
C ALA A 85 8.48 -2.44 -11.32
N LEU A 86 7.74 -1.33 -11.20
CA LEU A 86 7.33 -0.52 -12.35
C LEU A 86 8.52 0.10 -13.09
N ALA A 87 9.55 0.56 -12.38
CA ALA A 87 10.77 1.07 -13.00
C ALA A 87 11.48 -0.04 -13.80
N LYS A 88 11.54 -1.27 -13.26
CA LYS A 88 12.13 -2.43 -13.95
C LYS A 88 11.32 -2.80 -15.20
N LYS A 89 9.99 -2.85 -15.09
CA LYS A 89 9.07 -3.21 -16.18
C LYS A 89 9.06 -2.17 -17.31
N THR A 90 8.87 -0.89 -16.96
CA THR A 90 8.62 0.17 -17.95
C THR A 90 9.88 0.91 -18.38
N ARG A 91 10.99 0.75 -17.65
CA ARG A 91 12.25 1.51 -17.81
C ARG A 91 12.09 3.04 -17.69
N LYS A 92 10.93 3.54 -17.24
CA LYS A 92 10.70 4.98 -17.07
C LYS A 92 11.40 5.50 -15.80
N PRO A 93 12.22 6.57 -15.89
CA PRO A 93 12.99 7.09 -14.76
C PRO A 93 12.12 7.68 -13.63
N ILE A 94 10.91 8.13 -13.95
CA ILE A 94 9.97 8.68 -12.97
C ILE A 94 9.64 7.68 -11.85
N TRP A 95 9.48 6.40 -12.18
CA TRP A 95 9.19 5.36 -11.19
C TRP A 95 10.37 5.09 -10.28
N LYS A 96 11.60 5.05 -10.84
CA LYS A 96 12.82 4.92 -10.04
C LYS A 96 12.99 6.12 -9.09
N LYS A 97 12.70 7.34 -9.56
CA LYS A 97 12.72 8.55 -8.72
C LYS A 97 11.72 8.46 -7.57
N ARG A 98 10.48 8.04 -7.85
CA ARG A 98 9.44 7.83 -6.81
C ARG A 98 9.84 6.75 -5.82
N ALA A 99 10.32 5.60 -6.29
CA ALA A 99 10.81 4.51 -5.45
C ALA A 99 11.90 4.99 -4.48
N ASN A 100 12.94 5.65 -5.01
CA ASN A 100 14.05 6.17 -4.21
C ASN A 100 13.58 7.18 -3.14
N LYS A 101 12.63 8.06 -3.47
CA LYS A 101 12.06 9.01 -2.50
C LYS A 101 11.41 8.28 -1.32
N ILE A 102 10.55 7.30 -1.61
CA ILE A 102 9.83 6.55 -0.58
C ILE A 102 10.80 5.67 0.23
N MET A 103 11.73 4.98 -0.43
CA MET A 103 12.70 4.14 0.26
C MET A 103 13.70 4.95 1.10
N GLY A 104 14.00 6.19 0.70
CA GLY A 104 14.75 7.13 1.54
C GLY A 104 14.02 7.44 2.86
N LYS A 105 12.69 7.61 2.81
CA LYS A 105 11.85 7.80 3.99
C LYS A 105 11.87 6.55 4.89
N VAL A 106 11.70 5.37 4.30
CA VAL A 106 11.76 4.08 5.02
C VAL A 106 13.12 3.89 5.70
N LYS A 107 14.23 4.13 4.97
CA LYS A 107 15.59 4.05 5.54
C LYS A 107 15.78 5.02 6.70
N LYS A 108 15.26 6.24 6.59
CA LYS A 108 15.30 7.22 7.69
C LYS A 108 14.56 6.70 8.94
N TRP A 109 13.40 6.07 8.78
CA TRP A 109 12.67 5.49 9.92
C TRP A 109 13.41 4.35 10.60
N VAL A 110 14.10 3.50 9.83
CA VAL A 110 14.97 2.45 10.39
C VAL A 110 16.10 3.07 11.21
N LEU A 111 16.79 4.07 10.65
CA LEU A 111 17.91 4.73 11.33
C LEU A 111 17.49 5.46 12.61
N LEU A 112 16.26 5.96 12.67
CA LEU A 112 15.70 6.64 13.84
C LEU A 112 15.16 5.68 14.91
N GLY A 113 15.32 4.37 14.75
CA GLY A 113 14.91 3.43 15.79
C GLY A 113 13.40 3.15 15.81
N ASN A 114 12.67 3.33 14.69
CA ASN A 114 11.24 3.07 14.69
C ASN A 114 10.98 1.57 15.01
N VAL A 115 10.43 1.30 16.20
CA VAL A 115 10.21 -0.05 16.74
C VAL A 115 9.40 -0.93 15.78
N ASN A 116 8.42 -0.35 15.07
CA ASN A 116 7.62 -1.09 14.11
C ASN A 116 8.45 -1.59 12.91
N MET A 117 9.51 -0.88 12.54
CA MET A 117 10.45 -1.30 11.48
C MET A 117 11.42 -2.38 11.97
N HIS A 118 11.89 -2.29 13.22
CA HIS A 118 12.81 -3.27 13.79
C HIS A 118 12.19 -4.65 13.90
N HIS A 119 10.93 -4.76 14.33
CA HIS A 119 10.22 -6.04 14.37
C HIS A 119 9.86 -6.57 12.97
N GLY A 120 9.64 -5.69 12.00
CA GLY A 120 9.16 -6.08 10.68
C GLY A 120 10.24 -6.41 9.64
N LEU A 121 11.51 -6.09 9.92
CA LEU A 121 12.66 -6.33 9.03
C LEU A 121 13.64 -7.41 9.56
N GLN A 122 13.37 -7.98 10.74
CA GLN A 122 14.03 -9.21 11.22
C GLN A 122 13.44 -10.43 10.51
#